data_AF-A0A968ZPX1-F1
#
_entry.id   AF-A0A968ZPX1-F1
#
_cell.length_a   1.000
_cell.length_b   1.000
_cell.length_c   1.000
_cell.angle_alpha   90.00
_cell.angle_beta   90.00
_cell.angle_gamma   90.00
#
_symmetry.space_group_name_H-M   'P 1'
#
loop_
_entity.id
_entity.type
_entity.pdbx_description
1 polymer ?
#
loop_
_entity_poly.entity_id
_entity_poly.type
_entity_poly.pdbx_seq_one_letter_code
_entity_poly.pdbx_strand_id
1 'polypeptide(L)'
;MRGFLLSFVGATLVAGFGQILPANAQPEVDLARSDRNSSSASACPALANARQYDVIVFGDEVPGVMSALKVQQELQARRQSSKVALITEGDTTRGIGGHLVRGGLAI
;
A
#
# COMPACT_ATOMS: atom_id res chain seq x y z
N MET A 1 -57.62 -15.68 -13.78
CA MET A 1 -56.78 -16.13 -12.65
C MET A 1 -56.37 -14.85 -11.90
N ARG A 2 -57.12 -14.38 -10.89
CA ARG A 2 -56.91 -14.67 -9.45
C ARG A 2 -55.40 -14.81 -9.18
N GLY A 3 -54.66 -13.78 -8.76
CA GLY A 3 -54.90 -12.86 -7.66
C GLY A 3 -54.29 -13.47 -6.40
N PHE A 4 -53.09 -13.05 -6.01
CA PHE A 4 -52.58 -13.16 -4.64
C PHE A 4 -51.50 -12.10 -4.41
N LEU A 5 -51.94 -10.97 -3.86
CA LEU A 5 -51.13 -10.09 -3.04
C LEU A 5 -50.59 -10.92 -1.86
N LEU A 6 -49.28 -10.94 -1.64
CA LEU A 6 -48.72 -11.30 -0.35
C LEU A 6 -48.36 -10.01 0.39
N SER A 7 -49.04 -9.87 1.53
CA SER A 7 -49.04 -8.74 2.43
C SER A 7 -47.78 -8.69 3.30
N PHE A 8 -47.40 -7.47 3.62
CA PHE A 8 -46.42 -7.00 4.61
C PHE A 8 -46.33 -7.81 5.91
N VAL A 9 -45.11 -8.01 6.41
CA VAL A 9 -44.75 -7.61 7.78
C VAL A 9 -43.33 -7.03 7.75
N GLY A 10 -43.26 -5.70 7.72
CA GLY A 10 -42.01 -4.97 7.91
C GLY A 10 -41.64 -4.99 9.40
N ALA A 11 -40.50 -5.58 9.71
CA ALA A 11 -39.80 -5.28 10.95
C ALA A 11 -38.97 -4.01 10.70
N THR A 12 -39.54 -2.85 11.02
CA THR A 12 -38.83 -1.58 10.99
C THR A 12 -37.84 -1.56 12.15
N LEU A 13 -36.60 -1.99 11.91
CA LEU A 13 -35.51 -1.79 12.85
C LEU A 13 -35.14 -0.31 12.81
N VAL A 14 -35.60 0.45 13.81
CA VAL A 14 -35.16 1.83 14.03
C VAL A 14 -33.74 1.77 14.58
N ALA A 15 -32.76 1.67 13.68
CA ALA A 15 -31.38 1.98 14.01
C ALA A 15 -31.28 3.51 14.13
N GLY A 16 -31.15 4.00 15.36
CA GLY A 16 -30.92 5.41 15.63
C GLY A 16 -29.71 5.90 14.83
N PHE A 17 -29.92 6.94 14.02
CA PHE A 17 -28.85 7.70 13.38
C PHE A 17 -28.05 8.44 14.45
N GLY A 18 -27.15 7.72 15.12
CA GLY A 18 -26.04 8.33 15.84
C GLY A 18 -25.14 8.99 14.81
N GLN A 19 -25.01 10.32 14.87
CA GLN A 19 -24.06 11.05 14.05
C GLN A 19 -22.65 10.63 14.45
N ILE A 20 -22.02 9.79 13.64
CA ILE A 20 -20.59 9.52 13.73
C ILE A 20 -19.90 10.75 13.14
N LEU A 21 -19.55 11.70 14.01
CA LEU A 21 -18.58 12.74 13.66
C LEU A 21 -17.25 12.04 13.36
N PRO A 22 -16.57 12.36 12.25
CA PRO A 22 -15.23 11.85 12.02
C PRO A 22 -14.32 12.42 13.13
N ALA A 23 -13.67 11.53 13.88
CA ALA A 23 -12.57 11.91 14.75
C ALA A 23 -11.43 12.41 13.86
N ASN A 24 -11.33 13.74 13.72
CA ASN A 24 -10.24 14.38 13.02
C ASN A 24 -8.97 14.32 13.88
N ALA A 25 -8.22 13.24 13.76
CA ALA A 25 -6.87 13.14 14.30
C ALA A 25 -5.86 13.54 13.20
N GLN A 26 -5.74 14.83 12.94
CA GLN A 26 -4.62 15.38 12.18
C GLN A 26 -3.54 15.84 13.15
N PRO A 27 -2.32 15.29 13.12
CA PRO A 27 -1.18 16.02 13.63
C PRO A 27 -0.95 17.21 12.69
N GLU A 28 -1.16 18.42 13.22
CA GLU A 28 -0.78 19.67 12.58
C GLU A 28 0.75 19.68 12.45
N VAL A 29 1.24 19.29 11.27
CA VAL A 29 2.64 19.51 10.91
C VAL A 29 2.68 20.91 10.29
N ASP A 30 3.11 21.87 11.09
CA ASP A 30 3.50 23.20 10.64
C ASP A 30 4.59 23.07 9.58
N LEU A 31 4.18 23.04 8.31
CA LEU A 31 5.06 23.20 7.16
C LEU A 31 5.43 24.68 7.08
N ALA A 32 6.33 25.09 7.97
CA ALA A 32 7.08 26.31 7.81
C ALA A 32 7.73 26.29 6.42
N ARG A 33 7.33 27.27 5.61
CA ARG A 33 7.79 27.56 4.26
C ARG A 33 9.31 27.68 4.26
N SER A 34 10.00 26.58 3.96
CA SER A 34 11.46 26.57 3.84
C SER A 34 11.86 27.34 2.60
N ASP A 35 12.46 28.51 2.82
CA ASP A 35 12.98 29.37 1.78
C ASP A 35 13.89 28.62 0.81
N ARG A 36 13.67 28.91 -0.47
CA ARG A 36 14.51 28.50 -1.59
C ARG A 36 15.86 29.19 -1.47
N ASN A 37 16.80 28.59 -0.75
CA ASN A 37 18.23 28.76 -0.96
C ASN A 37 19.00 27.78 -0.08
N SER A 38 19.06 26.53 -0.52
CA SER A 38 20.16 25.65 -0.14
C SER A 38 20.68 25.02 -1.41
N SER A 39 21.85 25.50 -1.86
CA SER A 39 22.80 24.63 -2.53
C SER A 39 23.26 23.60 -1.50
N SER A 40 22.38 22.69 -1.11
CA SER A 40 22.71 21.58 -0.25
C SER A 40 23.49 20.61 -1.11
N ALA A 41 24.82 20.68 -1.00
CA ALA A 41 25.66 19.55 -1.35
C ALA A 41 25.03 18.34 -0.66
N SER A 42 24.49 17.42 -1.47
CA SER A 42 23.84 16.21 -1.01
C SER A 42 24.76 15.52 -0.01
N ALA A 43 24.36 15.49 1.26
CA ALA A 43 25.13 14.85 2.33
C ALA A 43 25.23 13.32 2.17
N CYS A 44 24.59 12.77 1.13
CA CYS A 44 24.67 11.37 0.78
C CYS A 44 25.95 11.11 -0.04
N PRO A 45 26.83 10.19 0.40
CA PRO A 45 28.00 9.82 -0.38
C PRO A 45 27.57 9.29 -1.75
N ALA A 46 28.23 9.76 -2.82
CA ALA A 46 28.01 9.24 -4.16
C ALA A 46 28.54 7.81 -4.24
N LEU A 47 27.63 6.83 -4.18
CA LEU A 47 27.97 5.42 -4.30
C LEU A 47 28.12 5.06 -5.78
N ALA A 48 29.29 4.54 -6.16
CA ALA A 48 29.50 3.96 -7.48
C ALA A 48 28.50 2.79 -7.68
N ASN A 49 27.75 2.81 -8.78
CA ASN A 49 26.70 1.84 -9.12
C ASN A 49 25.40 1.92 -8.31
N ALA A 50 25.11 3.03 -7.63
CA ALA A 50 23.79 3.23 -7.04
C ALA A 50 22.70 3.20 -8.12
N ARG A 51 21.62 2.45 -7.86
CA ARG A 51 20.43 2.43 -8.69
C ARG A 51 19.33 3.24 -8.00
N GLN A 52 18.63 4.05 -8.78
CA GLN A 52 17.50 4.84 -8.30
C GLN A 52 16.18 4.08 -8.53
N TYR A 53 15.36 4.02 -7.49
CA TYR A 53 14.04 3.42 -7.47
C TYR A 53 13.08 4.40 -6.78
N ASP A 54 11.81 4.39 -7.20
CA ASP A 54 10.78 5.23 -6.60
C ASP A 54 10.22 4.59 -5.33
N VAL A 55 10.15 3.26 -5.32
CA VAL A 55 9.70 2.47 -4.18
C VAL A 55 10.63 1.28 -4.00
N ILE A 56 11.01 1.03 -2.75
CA ILE A 56 11.81 -0.13 -2.35
C ILE A 56 11.02 -0.89 -1.28
N VAL A 57 10.77 -2.17 -1.52
CA VAL A 57 10.12 -3.08 -0.57
C VAL A 57 11.16 -4.08 -0.07
N PHE A 58 11.28 -4.22 1.24
CA PHE A 58 12.20 -5.16 1.87
C PHE A 58 11.47 -6.44 2.29
N GLY A 59 12.07 -7.58 1.99
CA GLY A 59 11.55 -8.90 2.29
C GLY A 59 10.62 -9.41 1.19
N ASP A 60 10.82 -10.65 0.77
CA ASP A 60 10.02 -11.31 -0.26
C ASP A 60 9.08 -12.38 0.29
N GLU A 61 8.74 -12.32 1.57
CA GLU A 61 7.56 -13.01 2.09
C GLU A 61 6.30 -12.52 1.36
N VAL A 62 5.22 -13.30 1.44
CA VAL A 62 3.91 -12.96 0.84
C VAL A 62 3.50 -11.48 1.03
N PRO A 63 3.55 -10.89 2.24
CA PRO A 63 3.19 -9.47 2.42
C PRO A 63 4.08 -8.50 1.62
N GLY A 64 5.38 -8.75 1.51
CA GLY A 64 6.31 -7.89 0.77
C GLY A 64 6.09 -7.95 -0.74
N VAL A 65 5.94 -9.17 -1.27
CA VAL A 65 5.63 -9.38 -2.70
C VAL A 65 4.29 -8.73 -3.08
N MET A 66 3.25 -8.95 -2.28
CA MET A 66 1.93 -8.37 -2.51
C MET A 66 1.96 -6.83 -2.46
N SER A 67 2.75 -6.26 -1.55
CA SER A 67 2.94 -4.82 -1.46
C SER A 67 3.61 -4.27 -2.72
N ALA A 68 4.71 -4.87 -3.17
CA ALA A 68 5.42 -4.45 -4.39
C ALA A 68 4.52 -4.53 -5.63
N LEU A 69 3.77 -5.63 -5.78
CA LEU A 69 2.83 -5.81 -6.88
C LEU A 69 1.70 -4.78 -6.86
N LYS A 70 1.07 -4.56 -5.69
CA LYS A 70 -0.05 -3.62 -5.57
C LYS A 70 0.38 -2.18 -5.86
N VAL A 71 1.55 -1.79 -5.38
CA VAL A 71 2.14 -0.47 -5.66
C VAL A 71 2.41 -0.31 -7.16
N GLN A 72 3.05 -1.31 -7.79
CA GLN A 72 3.34 -1.24 -9.23
C GLN A 72 2.06 -1.14 -10.07
N GLN A 73 1.03 -1.90 -9.72
CA GLN A 73 -0.29 -1.86 -10.38
C GLN A 73 -0.95 -0.49 -10.24
N GLU A 74 -0.91 0.11 -9.04
CA GLU A 74 -1.50 1.42 -8.78
C GLU A 74 -0.78 2.54 -9.56
N LEU A 75 0.55 2.51 -9.60
CA LEU A 75 1.35 3.48 -10.35
C LEU A 75 1.10 3.35 -11.87
N GLN A 76 0.98 2.12 -12.37
CA GLN A 76 0.58 1.87 -13.77
C GLN A 76 -0.83 2.38 -14.08
N ALA A 77 -1.81 2.14 -13.19
CA ALA A 77 -3.17 2.63 -13.35
C ALA A 77 -3.24 4.16 -13.44
N ARG A 78 -2.34 4.85 -12.71
CA ARG A 78 -2.15 6.31 -12.75
C ARG A 78 -1.30 6.80 -13.91
N ARG A 79 -0.85 5.91 -14.81
CA ARG A 79 0.07 6.20 -15.93
C ARG A 79 1.39 6.81 -15.46
N GLN A 80 1.84 6.46 -14.26
CA GLN A 80 3.13 6.85 -13.73
C GLN A 80 4.16 5.76 -14.08
N SER A 81 5.21 6.15 -14.79
CA SER A 81 6.37 5.27 -14.99
C SER A 81 7.19 5.31 -13.70
N SER A 82 7.14 4.22 -12.94
CA SER A 82 7.85 4.09 -11.68
C SER A 82 8.57 2.77 -11.58
N LYS A 83 9.73 2.77 -10.92
CA LYS A 83 10.58 1.61 -10.67
C LYS A 83 10.38 1.15 -9.23
N VAL A 84 9.71 0.03 -9.08
CA VAL A 84 9.54 -0.65 -7.78
C VAL A 84 10.60 -1.75 -7.65
N ALA A 85 11.43 -1.69 -6.61
CA ALA A 85 12.38 -2.75 -6.28
C ALA A 85 11.86 -3.61 -5.13
N LEU A 86 12.05 -4.92 -5.24
CA LEU A 86 11.90 -5.87 -4.15
C LEU A 86 13.30 -6.35 -3.74
N ILE A 87 13.65 -6.15 -2.48
CA ILE A 87 14.94 -6.56 -1.92
C ILE A 87 14.70 -7.80 -1.05
N THR A 88 15.46 -8.85 -1.31
CA THR A 88 15.44 -10.07 -0.51
C THR A 88 16.85 -10.52 -0.19
N GLU A 89 17.00 -11.11 0.99
CA GLU A 89 18.22 -11.82 1.41
C GLU A 89 18.29 -13.23 0.80
N GLY A 90 17.16 -13.75 0.33
CA GLY A 90 17.05 -15.10 -0.21
C GLY A 90 17.64 -15.25 -1.61
N ASP A 91 18.09 -16.46 -1.92
CA ASP A 91 18.53 -16.83 -3.26
C ASP A 91 17.36 -16.82 -4.25
N THR A 92 17.33 -15.80 -5.11
CA THR A 92 16.27 -15.62 -6.11
C THR A 92 16.29 -16.68 -7.21
N THR A 93 17.37 -17.48 -7.35
CA THR A 93 17.38 -18.63 -8.29
C THR A 93 16.45 -19.74 -7.82
N ARG A 94 16.12 -19.78 -6.53
CA ARG A 94 15.14 -20.71 -5.93
C ARG A 94 13.71 -20.15 -5.92
N GLY A 95 13.48 -19.04 -6.60
CA GLY A 95 12.18 -18.36 -6.64
C GLY A 95 11.96 -17.36 -5.50
N ILE A 96 10.80 -16.72 -5.54
CA ILE A 96 10.37 -15.65 -4.63
C ILE A 96 9.35 -16.25 -3.63
N GLY A 97 9.34 -15.76 -2.40
CA GLY A 97 8.35 -16.13 -1.38
C GLY A 97 8.91 -16.28 0.03
N GLY A 98 10.11 -15.77 0.28
CA GLY A 98 10.67 -15.78 1.62
C GLY A 98 11.04 -17.19 2.10
N HIS A 99 11.27 -17.32 3.41
CA HIS A 99 11.61 -18.58 4.04
C HIS A 99 10.44 -19.55 4.08
N LEU A 100 9.22 -19.07 4.19
CA LEU A 100 8.04 -19.93 4.28
C LEU A 100 7.78 -20.66 2.95
N VAL A 101 7.80 -19.93 1.83
CA VAL A 101 7.59 -20.55 0.51
C VAL A 101 8.79 -21.39 0.11
N ARG A 102 10.03 -20.89 0.26
CA ARG A 102 11.23 -21.66 -0.12
C ARG A 102 11.53 -22.83 0.82
N GLY A 103 11.04 -22.78 2.05
CA GLY A 103 11.11 -23.86 3.03
C GLY A 103 10.04 -24.92 2.87
N GLY A 104 9.11 -24.76 1.91
CA GLY A 104 8.00 -25.69 1.68
C GLY A 104 6.94 -25.66 2.77
N LEU A 105 6.85 -24.55 3.52
CA LEU A 105 5.86 -24.33 4.58
C LEU A 105 4.63 -23.57 4.08
N ALA A 106 4.74 -22.90 2.93
CA ALA A 106 3.57 -22.35 2.23
C ALA A 106 2.92 -23.47 1.40
N ILE A 107 1.64 -23.72 1.66
CA ILE A 107 0.80 -24.75 1.02
C ILE A 107 -0.21 -24.07 0.09
#